data_AF-A0A528AYU2-F1
#
_entry.id   AF-A0A528AYU2-F1
#
_cell.length_a   1.000
_cell.length_b   1.000
_cell.length_c   1.000
_cell.angle_alpha   90.00
_cell.angle_beta   90.00
_cell.angle_gamma   90.00
#
_symmetry.space_group_name_H-M   'P 1'
#
loop_
_entity.id
_entity.type
_entity.pdbx_description
1 polymer ?
#
loop_
_entity_poly.entity_id
_entity_poly.type
_entity_poly.pdbx_seq_one_letter_code
_entity_poly.pdbx_strand_id
1 'polypeptide(L)'
;MAETVPLPQAEPGIAASTDKPIATPLPQPATTAPLPSADAINPDRFGAKPSDSAYGAFQRGLYKTAYNLALVRAQNGDPAAQTLIAEILSRGLGVPVDAAEAAKWYALAAEQG
;
A
#
# COMPACT_ATOMS: atom_id res chain seq x y z
N MET A 1 3.84 40.60 -28.91
CA MET A 1 2.41 40.25 -29.03
C MET A 1 2.37 38.77 -28.74
N ALA A 2 1.77 38.37 -27.61
CA ALA A 2 1.83 37.00 -27.12
C ALA A 2 0.91 36.11 -27.94
N GLU A 3 1.46 35.05 -28.53
CA GLU A 3 0.70 33.97 -29.14
C GLU A 3 1.02 32.69 -28.37
N THR A 4 -0.01 32.15 -27.74
CA THR A 4 -0.03 30.91 -26.96
C THR A 4 0.35 29.72 -27.84
N VAL A 5 1.54 29.17 -27.62
CA VAL A 5 1.97 27.89 -28.22
C VAL A 5 1.53 26.76 -27.29
N PRO A 6 0.65 25.84 -27.73
CA PRO A 6 0.26 24.68 -26.93
C PRO A 6 1.44 23.70 -26.84
N LEU A 7 1.68 23.19 -25.63
CA LEU A 7 2.71 22.18 -25.35
C LEU A 7 2.38 20.87 -26.08
N PRO A 8 3.38 20.19 -26.67
CA PRO A 8 3.21 18.95 -27.40
C PRO A 8 2.74 17.83 -26.47
N GLN A 9 1.71 17.10 -26.91
CA GLN A 9 1.23 15.88 -26.26
C GLN A 9 2.35 14.83 -26.37
N ALA A 10 2.84 14.34 -25.24
CA ALA A 10 3.75 13.20 -25.22
C ALA A 10 2.95 11.92 -25.52
N GLU A 11 3.01 11.47 -26.77
CA GLU A 11 2.62 10.11 -27.15
C GLU A 11 3.59 9.11 -26.49
N PRO A 12 3.12 8.13 -25.69
CA PRO A 12 3.96 7.02 -25.29
C PRO A 12 4.15 6.09 -26.49
N GLY A 13 5.29 6.23 -27.17
CA GLY A 13 5.79 5.24 -28.12
C GLY A 13 6.03 3.90 -27.44
N ILE A 14 5.00 3.06 -27.40
CA ILE A 14 5.16 1.63 -27.15
C ILE A 14 5.65 1.05 -28.46
N ALA A 15 6.96 0.76 -28.53
CA ALA A 15 7.52 -0.06 -29.58
C ALA A 15 6.75 -1.39 -29.61
N ALA A 16 5.93 -1.55 -30.65
CA ALA A 16 5.14 -2.74 -30.90
C ALA A 16 6.07 -3.90 -31.25
N SER A 17 6.50 -4.65 -30.25
CA SER A 17 6.95 -6.03 -30.46
C SER A 17 5.74 -6.81 -30.97
N THR A 18 5.69 -6.99 -32.28
CA THR A 18 4.68 -7.81 -32.96
C THR A 18 5.02 -9.28 -32.71
N ASP A 19 4.73 -9.77 -31.50
CA ASP A 19 4.72 -11.20 -31.23
C ASP A 19 3.43 -11.76 -31.83
N LYS A 20 3.53 -12.38 -33.02
CA LYS A 20 2.39 -13.06 -33.63
C LYS A 20 1.94 -14.15 -32.66
N PRO A 21 0.63 -14.27 -32.34
CA PRO A 21 0.15 -15.32 -31.46
C PRO A 21 0.59 -16.68 -32.02
N ILE A 22 1.09 -17.56 -31.14
CA ILE A 22 1.54 -18.90 -31.49
C ILE A 22 0.39 -19.61 -32.23
N ALA A 23 0.64 -20.04 -33.47
CA ALA A 23 -0.35 -20.63 -34.36
C ALA A 23 -0.94 -21.97 -33.85
N THR A 24 -0.34 -22.53 -32.80
CA THR A 24 -0.84 -23.70 -32.09
C THR A 24 -0.51 -23.52 -30.60
N PRO A 25 -1.42 -22.94 -29.82
CA PRO A 25 -1.23 -22.79 -28.38
C PRO A 25 -0.95 -24.16 -27.76
N LEU A 26 0.05 -24.25 -26.88
CA LEU A 26 0.16 -25.40 -25.98
C LEU A 26 -1.20 -25.58 -25.27
N PRO A 27 -1.64 -26.82 -24.97
CA PRO A 27 -2.85 -27.02 -24.20
C PRO A 27 -2.69 -26.32 -22.86
N GLN A 28 -3.27 -25.13 -22.74
CA GLN A 28 -3.48 -24.48 -21.45
C GLN A 28 -4.32 -25.47 -20.65
N PRO A 29 -4.04 -25.70 -19.35
CA PRO A 29 -4.97 -26.42 -18.51
C PRO A 29 -6.31 -25.69 -18.66
N ALA A 30 -7.28 -26.36 -19.29
CA ALA A 30 -8.54 -25.77 -19.68
C ALA A 30 -9.31 -25.41 -18.41
N THR A 31 -9.04 -24.25 -17.83
CA THR A 31 -9.97 -23.60 -16.94
C THR A 31 -10.96 -22.87 -17.86
N THR A 32 -11.81 -23.65 -18.51
CA THR A 32 -12.99 -23.20 -19.27
C THR A 32 -14.13 -22.76 -18.32
N ALA A 33 -13.94 -22.93 -17.01
CA ALA A 33 -14.79 -22.32 -16.02
C ALA A 33 -14.60 -20.79 -16.04
N PRO A 34 -15.69 -19.99 -16.09
CA PRO A 34 -15.61 -18.58 -15.76
C PRO A 34 -14.84 -18.44 -14.45
N LEU A 35 -13.85 -17.55 -14.40
CA LEU A 35 -13.24 -17.18 -13.13
C LEU A 35 -14.40 -16.79 -12.19
N PRO A 36 -14.43 -17.30 -10.94
CA PRO A 36 -15.46 -16.89 -10.01
C PRO A 36 -15.43 -15.35 -9.95
N SER A 37 -16.58 -14.73 -10.20
CA SER A 37 -16.73 -13.28 -10.03
C SER A 37 -16.21 -12.89 -8.65
N ALA A 38 -15.63 -11.69 -8.51
CA ALA A 38 -15.05 -11.24 -7.24
C ALA A 38 -16.03 -11.41 -6.06
N ASP A 39 -17.34 -11.29 -6.31
CA ASP A 39 -18.44 -11.53 -5.36
C ASP A 39 -18.55 -12.97 -4.82
N ALA A 40 -18.06 -13.98 -5.54
CA ALA A 40 -18.13 -15.39 -5.15
C ALA A 40 -16.93 -15.82 -4.26
N ILE A 41 -15.97 -14.94 -4.04
CA ILE A 41 -14.81 -15.23 -3.21
C ILE A 41 -15.16 -14.90 -1.76
N ASN A 42 -15.29 -15.93 -0.91
CA ASN A 42 -15.45 -15.73 0.52
C ASN A 42 -14.24 -14.93 1.06
N PRO A 43 -14.42 -13.70 1.56
CA PRO A 43 -13.31 -12.87 2.04
C PRO A 43 -12.57 -13.50 3.21
N ASP A 44 -13.21 -14.39 3.95
CA ASP A 44 -12.62 -15.15 5.07
C ASP A 44 -11.48 -16.08 4.59
N ARG A 45 -11.47 -16.47 3.31
CA ARG A 45 -10.42 -17.34 2.73
C ARG A 45 -9.03 -16.69 2.77
N PHE A 46 -8.97 -15.36 2.84
CA PHE A 46 -7.71 -14.61 2.87
C PHE A 46 -7.24 -14.32 4.31
N GLY A 47 -7.89 -14.93 5.30
CA GLY A 47 -7.71 -14.64 6.72
C GLY A 47 -8.50 -13.40 7.11
N ALA A 48 -9.30 -13.52 8.17
CA ALA A 48 -10.19 -12.46 8.67
C ALA A 48 -9.48 -11.20 9.21
N LYS A 49 -8.15 -11.05 9.00
CA LYS A 49 -7.44 -9.87 9.47
C LYS A 49 -7.72 -8.71 8.50
N PRO A 50 -8.39 -7.64 8.94
CA PRO A 50 -8.62 -6.48 8.10
C PRO A 50 -7.28 -5.96 7.58
N SER A 51 -7.24 -5.60 6.29
CA SER A 51 -6.03 -5.01 5.70
C SER A 51 -5.64 -3.79 6.52
N ASP A 52 -4.41 -3.80 7.04
CA ASP A 52 -3.93 -2.74 7.91
C ASP A 52 -3.64 -1.49 7.07
N SER A 53 -4.63 -0.60 6.97
CA SER A 53 -4.56 0.61 6.14
C SER A 53 -3.35 1.49 6.47
N ALA A 54 -2.92 1.50 7.74
CA ALA A 54 -1.77 2.28 8.17
C ALA A 54 -0.45 1.68 7.65
N TYR A 55 -0.27 0.36 7.78
CA TYR A 55 0.89 -0.33 7.20
C TYR A 55 0.90 -0.27 5.66
N GLY A 56 -0.27 -0.36 5.02
CA GLY A 56 -0.39 -0.19 3.57
C GLY A 56 0.07 1.20 3.10
N ALA A 57 -0.26 2.26 3.84
CA ALA A 57 0.24 3.60 3.57
C ALA A 57 1.75 3.71 3.85
N PHE A 58 2.24 3.11 4.93
CA PHE A 58 3.67 3.10 5.29
C PHE A 58 4.53 2.45 4.21
N GLN A 59 4.12 1.29 3.70
CA GLN A 59 4.80 0.56 2.63
C GLN A 59 4.86 1.36 1.31
N ARG A 60 3.86 2.24 1.08
CA ARG A 60 3.81 3.13 -0.08
C ARG A 60 4.61 4.42 0.11
N GLY A 61 5.29 4.59 1.26
CA GLY A 61 6.03 5.81 1.60
C GLY A 61 5.13 6.98 2.03
N LEU A 62 3.83 6.75 2.22
CA LEU A 62 2.88 7.76 2.64
C LEU A 62 2.89 7.90 4.17
N TYR A 63 4.03 8.29 4.73
CA TYR A 63 4.27 8.20 6.17
C TYR A 63 3.39 9.11 7.03
N LYS A 64 3.10 10.34 6.57
CA LYS A 64 2.12 11.22 7.25
C LYS A 64 0.73 10.58 7.28
N THR A 65 0.33 9.95 6.18
CA THR A 65 -0.96 9.24 6.09
C THR A 65 -0.96 8.02 7.00
N ALA A 66 0.12 7.24 7.01
CA ALA A 66 0.29 6.10 7.90
C ALA A 66 0.21 6.51 9.38
N TYR A 67 0.90 7.59 9.76
CA TYR A 67 0.84 8.16 11.11
C TYR A 67 -0.60 8.50 11.51
N ASN A 68 -1.31 9.25 10.66
CA ASN A 68 -2.69 9.66 10.93
C ASN A 68 -3.65 8.45 11.04
N LEU A 69 -3.49 7.46 10.16
CA LEU A 69 -4.30 6.24 10.19
C LEU A 69 -4.00 5.38 11.42
N ALA A 70 -2.74 5.34 11.85
CA ALA A 70 -2.31 4.62 13.05
C ALA A 70 -2.73 5.33 14.34
N LEU A 71 -2.83 6.66 14.34
CA LEU A 71 -3.05 7.48 15.54
C LEU A 71 -4.26 7.05 16.35
N VAL A 72 -5.39 6.78 15.70
CA VAL A 72 -6.62 6.35 16.40
C VAL A 72 -6.42 4.98 17.04
N ARG A 73 -5.77 4.04 16.34
CA ARG A 73 -5.51 2.69 16.85
C ARG A 73 -4.49 2.69 17.98
N ALA A 74 -3.43 3.49 17.85
CA ALA A 74 -2.41 3.62 18.87
C ALA A 74 -2.99 4.19 20.18
N GLN A 75 -3.91 5.17 20.08
CA GLN A 75 -4.67 5.69 21.22
C GLN A 75 -5.61 4.65 21.84
N ASN A 76 -6.18 3.76 21.02
CA ASN A 76 -6.99 2.63 21.51
C ASN A 76 -6.16 1.48 22.11
N GLY A 77 -4.83 1.63 22.21
CA GLY A 77 -3.95 0.62 22.79
C GLY A 77 -3.52 -0.47 21.81
N ASP A 78 -3.62 -0.27 20.49
CA ASP A 78 -3.11 -1.27 19.53
C ASP A 78 -1.56 -1.22 19.50
N PRO A 79 -0.86 -2.28 19.97
CA PRO A 79 0.60 -2.27 20.06
C PRO A 79 1.29 -2.20 18.69
N ALA A 80 0.67 -2.73 17.64
CA ALA A 80 1.21 -2.63 16.28
C ALA A 80 1.13 -1.18 15.77
N ALA A 81 0.01 -0.50 16.02
CA ALA A 81 -0.14 0.92 15.66
C ALA A 81 0.80 1.83 16.47
N GLN A 82 1.00 1.56 17.76
CA GLN A 82 1.95 2.29 18.60
C GLN A 82 3.38 2.12 18.10
N THR A 83 3.78 0.89 17.76
CA THR A 83 5.09 0.58 17.16
C THR A 83 5.28 1.32 15.83
N LEU A 84 4.25 1.35 14.99
CA LEU A 84 4.30 2.05 13.69
C LEU A 84 4.51 3.56 13.86
N ILE A 85 3.79 4.19 14.79
CA ILE A 85 3.97 5.62 15.11
C ILE A 85 5.38 5.88 15.62
N ALA A 86 5.86 5.03 16.53
CA ALA A 86 7.19 5.15 17.10
C ALA A 86 8.28 5.07 16.00
N GLU A 87 8.13 4.16 15.05
CA GLU A 87 9.05 4.02 13.92
C GLU A 87 9.04 5.27 13.01
N ILE A 88 7.85 5.80 12.72
CA ILE A 88 7.70 7.02 11.92
C ILE A 88 8.39 8.22 12.58
N LEU A 89 8.20 8.40 13.89
CA LEU A 89 8.78 9.49 14.67
C LEU A 89 10.29 9.32 14.88
N SER A 90 10.74 8.10 15.18
CA SER A 90 12.16 7.79 15.41
C SER A 90 13.00 8.06 14.17
N ARG A 91 12.49 7.69 13.00
CA ARG A 91 13.19 7.85 11.72
C ARG A 91 12.90 9.18 11.03
N GLY A 92 11.93 9.98 11.52
CA GLY A 92 11.51 11.22 10.89
C GLY A 92 10.91 11.01 9.50
N LEU A 93 10.11 9.95 9.33
CA LEU A 93 9.55 9.59 8.03
C LEU A 93 8.34 10.48 7.74
N GLY A 94 8.54 11.50 6.90
CA GLY A 94 7.48 12.45 6.55
C GLY A 94 7.05 13.38 7.70
N VAL A 95 7.53 13.18 8.92
CA VAL A 95 7.34 14.05 10.09
C VAL A 95 8.72 14.42 10.66
N PRO A 96 8.86 15.53 11.40
CA PRO A 96 10.11 15.81 12.10
C PRO A 96 10.47 14.66 13.05
N VAL A 97 11.77 14.40 13.20
CA VAL A 97 12.28 13.39 14.12
C VAL A 97 11.92 13.80 15.55
N ASP A 98 11.26 12.89 16.27
CA ASP A 98 11.04 13.02 17.71
C ASP A 98 11.33 11.69 18.40
N ALA A 99 12.60 11.52 18.79
CA ALA A 99 13.06 10.31 19.46
C ALA A 99 12.45 10.15 20.86
N ALA A 100 12.12 11.26 21.53
CA ALA A 100 11.55 11.22 22.88
C ALA A 100 10.11 10.72 22.84
N GLU A 101 9.32 11.20 21.88
CA GLU A 101 7.95 10.73 21.68
C GLU A 101 7.93 9.31 21.10
N ALA A 102 8.82 8.96 20.18
CA ALA A 102 8.98 7.59 19.70
C ALA A 102 9.25 6.60 20.84
N ALA A 103 10.16 6.93 21.76
CA ALA A 103 10.46 6.07 22.90
C ALA A 103 9.24 5.81 23.79
N LYS A 104 8.37 6.82 23.98
CA LYS A 104 7.12 6.65 24.74
C LYS A 104 6.18 5.67 24.03
N TRP A 105 6.01 5.82 22.72
CA TRP A 105 5.16 4.92 21.95
C TRP A 105 5.70 3.49 21.89
N TYR A 106 7.00 3.30 21.77
CA TYR A 106 7.63 1.98 21.88
C TYR A 106 7.44 1.35 23.26
N ALA A 107 7.59 2.14 24.33
CA ALA A 107 7.36 1.65 25.68
C ALA A 107 5.92 1.15 25.86
N LEU A 108 4.94 1.95 25.43
CA LEU A 108 3.51 1.57 25.49
C LEU A 108 3.21 0.28 24.71
N ALA A 109 3.83 0.13 23.53
CA ALA A 109 3.67 -1.08 22.73
C ALA A 109 4.30 -2.31 23.41
N ALA A 110 5.48 -2.13 24.01
CA ALA A 110 6.21 -3.18 24.72
C ALA A 110 5.53 -3.62 26.02
N GLU A 111 4.73 -2.76 26.65
CA GLU A 111 3.94 -3.14 27.83
C GLU A 111 2.78 -4.10 27.48
N GLN A 112 2.39 -4.22 26.20
CA GLN A 112 1.23 -4.98 25.75
C GLN A 112 1.56 -6.19 24.86
N GLY A 113 2.84 -6.43 24.57
CA GLY A 113 3.33 -7.54 23.73
C GLY A 113 4.12 -8.56 24.52
#